data_AF-A0A6C0EW36-F1
#
_entry.id   AF-A0A6C0EW36-F1
#
_cell.length_a   1.000
_cell.length_b   1.000
_cell.length_c   1.000
_cell.angle_alpha   90.00
_cell.angle_beta   90.00
_cell.angle_gamma   90.00
#
_symmetry.space_group_name_H-M   'P 1'
#
loop_
_entity.id
_entity.type
_entity.pdbx_description
1 polymer ?
#
loop_
_entity_poly.entity_id
_entity_poly.type
_entity_poly.pdbx_seq_one_letter_code
_entity_poly.pdbx_strand_id
1 'polypeptide(L)'
;MSKKCPPGVICFENITLVLFLIIACIIIYLAYSQYNRSSSSSSSAPPYSQNINISQPYGNGGGGGGFLDLIPSFGSGYTRGPADVLLNPYTPPLRDDRYFNQYGGGGGGGGGGGDIRGGIPINVPTRSVNTEYRQVGILTRVNGAETILSLMGRPLFPNRDKWQFYTMSDKNQSVKLPVTYKRRSCTGDQGCDNIYNGDTVYVEGYNDAFKATIYDTAMQYSIPY
;
A
#
# COMPACT_ATOMS: atom_id res chain seq x y z
N MET A 1 23.40 32.88 -54.23
CA MET A 1 23.45 31.51 -54.77
C MET A 1 23.46 30.54 -53.59
N SER A 2 22.31 29.94 -53.26
CA SER A 2 22.18 28.99 -52.15
C SER A 2 22.85 27.67 -52.52
N LYS A 3 23.92 27.30 -51.82
CA LYS A 3 24.54 25.97 -51.95
C LYS A 3 23.60 24.95 -51.32
N LYS A 4 22.68 24.40 -52.11
CA LYS A 4 21.91 23.22 -51.70
C LYS A 4 22.71 21.98 -52.06
N CYS A 5 22.87 21.09 -51.09
CA CYS A 5 23.56 19.83 -51.30
C CYS A 5 22.73 18.83 -52.10
N PRO A 6 23.40 17.95 -52.88
CA PRO A 6 22.73 16.89 -53.60
C PRO A 6 22.01 15.94 -52.63
N PRO A 7 20.83 15.41 -53.00
CA PRO A 7 20.06 14.53 -52.13
C PRO A 7 20.81 13.22 -51.87
N GLY A 8 20.94 12.83 -50.60
CA GLY A 8 21.58 11.57 -50.19
C GLY A 8 22.88 11.71 -49.39
N VAL A 9 23.35 12.93 -49.10
CA VAL A 9 24.54 13.16 -48.26
C VAL A 9 24.21 14.20 -47.18
N ILE A 10 24.55 13.91 -45.91
CA ILE A 10 24.36 14.85 -44.79
C ILE A 10 25.34 16.01 -44.99
N CYS A 11 24.83 17.17 -45.38
CA CYS A 11 25.64 18.37 -45.43
C CYS A 11 25.66 19.06 -44.08
N PHE A 12 26.81 19.03 -43.44
CA PHE A 12 27.10 19.85 -42.27
C PHE A 12 27.32 21.29 -42.72
N GLU A 13 26.25 22.09 -42.70
CA GLU A 13 26.42 23.54 -42.66
C GLU A 13 27.01 23.93 -41.30
N ASN A 14 27.89 24.94 -41.24
CA ASN A 14 28.46 25.43 -39.98
C ASN A 14 27.38 25.73 -38.91
N ILE A 15 26.18 26.13 -39.33
CA ILE A 15 25.04 26.37 -38.44
C ILE A 15 24.53 25.07 -37.79
N THR A 16 24.44 23.98 -38.56
CA THR A 16 24.04 22.66 -38.02
C THR A 16 25.07 22.10 -37.03
N LEU A 17 26.37 22.32 -37.28
CA LEU A 17 27.44 21.95 -36.34
C LEU A 17 27.37 22.78 -35.04
N VAL A 18 27.13 24.08 -35.13
CA VAL A 18 26.94 24.95 -33.95
C VAL A 18 25.72 24.48 -33.13
N LEU A 19 24.64 24.08 -33.79
CA LEU A 19 23.44 23.57 -33.12
C LEU A 19 23.70 22.26 -32.36
N PHE A 20 24.44 21.31 -32.96
CA PHE A 20 24.83 20.07 -32.27
C PHE A 20 25.74 20.32 -31.06
N LEU A 21 26.68 21.29 -31.15
CA LEU A 21 27.53 21.67 -30.02
C LEU A 21 26.71 22.28 -28.87
N ILE A 22 25.72 23.12 -29.18
CA ILE A 22 24.81 23.67 -28.16
C ILE A 22 24.03 22.56 -27.45
N ILE A 23 23.49 21.59 -28.21
CA ILE A 23 22.76 20.44 -27.63
C ILE A 23 23.69 19.61 -26.73
N ALA A 24 24.93 19.34 -27.18
CA ALA A 24 25.90 18.59 -26.37
C ALA A 24 26.24 19.33 -25.06
N CYS A 25 26.44 20.65 -25.10
CA CYS A 25 26.68 21.46 -23.91
C CYS A 25 25.51 21.43 -22.93
N ILE A 26 24.25 21.45 -23.41
CA ILE A 26 23.06 21.34 -22.56
C ILE A 26 23.01 19.95 -21.89
N ILE A 27 23.27 18.88 -22.63
CA ILE A 27 23.29 17.51 -22.08
C ILE A 27 24.37 17.37 -21.00
N ILE A 28 25.58 17.89 -21.25
CA ILE A 28 26.69 17.86 -20.29
C ILE A 28 26.34 18.68 -19.03
N TYR A 29 25.73 19.86 -19.20
CA TYR A 29 25.29 20.69 -18.08
C TYR A 29 24.22 19.98 -17.22
N LEU A 30 23.23 19.35 -17.86
CA LEU A 30 22.21 18.58 -17.14
C LEU A 30 22.82 17.37 -16.42
N ALA A 31 23.74 16.63 -17.04
CA ALA A 31 24.44 15.52 -16.40
C ALA A 31 25.28 15.97 -15.19
N TYR A 32 26.01 17.08 -15.32
CA TYR A 32 26.77 17.68 -14.22
C TYR A 32 25.85 18.14 -13.08
N SER A 33 24.68 18.72 -13.42
CA SER A 33 23.69 19.14 -12.42
C SER A 33 23.08 17.97 -11.65
N GLN A 34 22.89 16.81 -12.27
CA GLN A 34 22.40 15.60 -11.61
C GLN A 34 23.48 14.92 -10.77
N TYR A 35 24.73 14.93 -11.23
CA TYR A 35 25.88 14.41 -10.48
C TYR A 35 26.08 15.18 -9.17
N ASN A 36 26.06 16.52 -9.22
CA ASN A 36 26.23 17.35 -8.03
C ASN A 36 25.01 17.34 -7.09
N ARG A 37 23.81 16.96 -7.57
CA ARG A 37 22.62 16.76 -6.73
C ARG A 37 22.64 15.43 -5.97
N SER A 38 23.53 14.50 -6.34
CA SER A 38 23.60 13.15 -5.74
C SER A 38 24.39 13.07 -4.43
N SER A 39 24.90 14.20 -3.91
CA SER A 39 25.71 14.25 -2.67
C SER A 39 25.05 15.00 -1.51
N SER A 40 23.72 15.07 -1.46
CA SER A 40 23.02 15.68 -0.32
C SER A 40 21.73 14.93 0.03
N SER A 41 21.91 13.74 0.61
CA SER A 41 20.91 13.09 1.46
C SER A 41 21.51 12.82 2.85
N SER A 42 22.07 13.87 3.46
CA SER A 42 22.32 13.90 4.91
C SER A 42 21.15 14.62 5.57
N SER A 43 20.01 13.93 5.66
CA SER A 43 18.95 14.32 6.60
C SER A 43 19.43 13.98 8.01
N SER A 44 20.09 14.94 8.65
CA SER A 44 20.32 14.97 10.10
C SER A 44 19.00 15.17 10.83
N ALA A 45 18.26 14.07 11.02
CA ALA A 45 17.23 14.00 12.05
C ALA A 45 17.91 13.88 13.43
N PRO A 46 17.38 14.51 14.50
CA PRO A 46 17.95 14.42 15.85
C PRO A 46 17.95 12.97 16.37
N PRO A 47 18.92 12.59 17.24
CA PRO A 47 19.02 11.23 17.74
C PRO A 47 17.96 11.03 18.83
N TYR A 48 16.80 10.53 18.45
CA TYR A 48 15.99 9.75 19.37
C TYR A 48 16.34 8.28 19.13
N SER A 49 17.04 7.66 20.08
CA SER A 49 17.44 6.26 20.00
C SER A 49 16.23 5.34 20.14
N GLN A 50 15.48 5.19 19.06
CA GLN A 50 14.64 4.03 18.83
C GLN A 50 15.54 3.00 18.17
N ASN A 51 15.83 1.90 18.86
CA ASN A 51 16.46 0.73 18.27
C ASN A 51 15.49 0.15 17.23
N ILE A 52 15.53 0.69 16.01
CA ILE A 52 14.83 0.11 14.87
C ILE A 52 15.70 -1.06 14.40
N ASN A 53 15.46 -2.23 14.95
CA ASN A 53 15.92 -3.49 14.37
C ASN A 53 15.17 -3.68 13.04
N ILE A 54 15.71 -3.10 11.97
CA ILE A 54 15.32 -3.41 10.60
C ILE A 54 15.81 -4.84 10.33
N SER A 55 15.02 -5.83 10.74
CA SER A 55 15.12 -7.18 10.20
C SER A 55 14.64 -7.11 8.76
N GLN A 56 15.57 -6.89 7.84
CA GLN A 56 15.32 -7.16 6.44
C GLN A 56 14.99 -8.67 6.34
N PRO A 57 13.84 -9.07 5.77
CA PRO A 57 13.60 -10.47 5.50
C PRO A 57 14.52 -10.87 4.36
N TYR A 58 15.68 -11.43 4.72
CA TYR A 58 16.58 -12.13 3.83
C TYR A 58 15.81 -13.34 3.28
N GLY A 59 15.24 -13.18 2.10
CA GLY A 59 14.74 -14.31 1.32
C GLY A 59 15.94 -15.19 0.99
N ASN A 60 16.00 -16.36 1.62
CA ASN A 60 17.01 -17.38 1.37
C ASN A 60 16.92 -17.87 -0.08
N GLY A 61 17.65 -17.20 -0.97
CA GLY A 61 18.33 -17.83 -2.09
C GLY A 61 19.81 -17.78 -1.74
N GLY A 62 20.38 -18.89 -1.27
CA GLY A 62 21.79 -18.97 -0.95
C GLY A 62 22.67 -18.54 -2.12
N GLY A 63 23.63 -17.65 -1.85
CA GLY A 63 24.72 -17.36 -2.77
C GLY A 63 25.16 -15.91 -2.77
N GLY A 64 26.12 -15.58 -1.89
CA GLY A 64 27.16 -14.55 -2.03
C GLY A 64 26.82 -13.23 -2.73
N GLY A 65 26.85 -12.15 -1.96
CA GLY A 65 26.78 -10.77 -2.45
C GLY A 65 27.68 -10.54 -3.67
N GLY A 66 27.04 -10.24 -4.79
CA GLY A 66 27.67 -10.06 -6.09
C GLY A 66 26.67 -9.53 -7.10
N PHE A 67 27.18 -9.06 -8.24
CA PHE A 67 26.54 -8.36 -9.36
C PHE A 67 25.12 -8.82 -9.81
N LEU A 68 24.65 -10.00 -9.38
CA LEU A 68 23.34 -10.55 -9.73
C LEU A 68 22.16 -9.93 -8.95
N ASP A 69 22.39 -9.19 -7.86
CA ASP A 69 21.34 -8.45 -7.12
C ASP A 69 20.79 -7.22 -7.87
N LEU A 70 21.41 -6.81 -8.98
CA LEU A 70 20.91 -5.72 -9.84
C LEU A 70 19.94 -6.20 -10.93
N ILE A 71 19.62 -7.50 -10.99
CA ILE A 71 18.67 -8.03 -11.96
C ILE A 71 17.27 -8.01 -11.32
N PRO A 72 16.29 -7.24 -11.84
CA PRO A 72 14.92 -7.32 -11.35
C PRO A 72 14.41 -8.73 -11.59
N SER A 73 14.09 -9.43 -10.51
CA SER A 73 13.50 -10.77 -10.59
C SER A 73 12.12 -10.67 -11.25
N PHE A 74 12.04 -11.06 -12.53
CA PHE A 74 10.78 -11.22 -13.24
C PHE A 74 10.07 -12.47 -12.68
N GLY A 75 9.13 -12.27 -11.76
CA GLY A 75 8.29 -13.36 -11.25
C GLY A 75 7.76 -13.21 -9.83
N SER A 76 8.22 -12.23 -9.05
CA SER A 76 7.78 -12.05 -7.66
C SER A 76 6.85 -10.84 -7.49
N GLY A 77 5.82 -10.74 -8.34
CA GLY A 77 4.81 -9.66 -8.29
C GLY A 77 3.74 -9.82 -7.20
N TYR A 78 3.65 -11.00 -6.58
CA TYR A 78 2.74 -11.26 -5.46
C TYR A 78 3.58 -11.45 -4.21
N THR A 79 3.57 -10.44 -3.35
CA THR A 79 4.30 -10.38 -2.09
C THR A 79 4.02 -11.61 -1.25
N ARG A 80 5.07 -12.32 -0.82
CA ARG A 80 5.02 -13.42 0.18
C ARG A 80 4.75 -12.88 1.61
N GLY A 81 3.96 -11.83 1.73
CA GLY A 81 3.50 -11.23 2.98
C GLY A 81 2.10 -11.71 3.36
N PRO A 82 1.51 -11.21 4.46
CA PRO A 82 0.09 -11.42 4.75
C PRO A 82 -0.72 -11.15 3.49
N ALA A 83 -1.60 -12.07 3.11
CA ALA A 83 -2.36 -12.01 1.87
C ALA A 83 -3.17 -10.70 1.79
N ASP A 84 -2.60 -9.68 1.14
CA ASP A 84 -3.29 -8.44 0.86
C ASP A 84 -4.30 -8.71 -0.27
N VAL A 85 -5.55 -8.85 0.13
CA VAL A 85 -6.71 -9.14 -0.73
C VAL A 85 -6.82 -8.13 -1.88
N LEU A 86 -6.32 -6.91 -1.71
CA LEU A 86 -6.39 -5.88 -2.74
C LEU A 86 -5.39 -6.09 -3.88
N LEU A 87 -4.21 -6.67 -3.60
CA LEU A 87 -3.12 -6.81 -4.56
C LEU A 87 -2.98 -8.23 -5.12
N ASN A 88 -3.48 -9.23 -4.41
CA ASN A 88 -3.35 -10.63 -4.80
C ASN A 88 -4.64 -11.16 -5.45
N PRO A 89 -4.65 -11.42 -6.77
CA PRO A 89 -5.83 -11.90 -7.48
C PRO A 89 -6.19 -13.36 -7.15
N TYR A 90 -5.27 -14.13 -6.56
CA TYR A 90 -5.50 -15.54 -6.20
C TYR A 90 -6.06 -15.73 -4.80
N THR A 91 -6.16 -14.66 -4.02
CA THR A 91 -6.76 -14.72 -2.68
C THR A 91 -8.21 -14.25 -2.74
N PRO A 92 -9.16 -15.03 -2.22
CA PRO A 92 -10.55 -14.62 -2.21
C PRO A 92 -10.74 -13.38 -1.32
N PRO A 93 -11.68 -12.50 -1.65
CA PRO A 93 -12.01 -11.36 -0.83
C PRO A 93 -12.86 -11.81 0.36
N LEU A 94 -12.20 -12.27 1.42
CA LEU A 94 -12.83 -12.66 2.67
C LEU A 94 -12.67 -11.55 3.71
N ARG A 95 -13.72 -11.30 4.47
CA ARG A 95 -13.65 -10.44 5.64
C ARG A 95 -12.92 -11.18 6.75
N ASP A 96 -11.87 -10.56 7.28
CA ASP A 96 -11.13 -11.11 8.39
C ASP A 96 -11.44 -10.29 9.66
N ASP A 97 -11.96 -10.95 10.68
CA ASP A 97 -12.35 -10.35 11.97
C ASP A 97 -11.29 -10.58 13.06
N ARG A 98 -10.17 -11.24 12.73
CA ARG A 98 -9.10 -11.50 13.69
C ARG A 98 -8.53 -10.17 14.21
N TYR A 99 -8.46 -10.06 15.53
CA TYR A 99 -7.96 -8.89 16.27
C TYR A 99 -6.58 -9.12 16.92
N PHE A 100 -6.13 -10.37 16.97
CA PHE A 100 -4.78 -10.68 17.39
C PHE A 100 -3.82 -10.24 16.28
N ASN A 101 -3.09 -9.16 16.54
CA ASN A 101 -1.88 -8.88 15.81
C ASN A 101 -0.95 -10.07 16.02
N GLN A 102 -0.82 -10.91 15.01
CA GLN A 102 0.38 -11.72 14.84
C GLN A 102 1.52 -10.76 14.47
N TYR A 103 1.89 -9.87 15.39
CA TYR A 103 3.12 -9.10 15.29
C TYR A 103 4.25 -10.10 15.61
N GLY A 104 4.62 -10.84 14.57
CA GLY A 104 5.52 -11.98 14.63
C GLY A 104 4.96 -13.18 13.86
N GLY A 105 4.85 -13.07 12.52
CA GLY A 105 4.58 -14.26 11.71
C GLY A 105 4.03 -13.95 10.33
N GLY A 106 4.77 -13.14 9.56
CA GLY A 106 4.65 -13.13 8.11
C GLY A 106 5.61 -14.16 7.52
N GLY A 107 5.07 -15.21 6.90
CA GLY A 107 5.79 -16.07 5.97
C GLY A 107 6.36 -17.37 6.54
N GLY A 108 5.74 -18.49 6.18
CA GLY A 108 6.39 -19.80 6.00
C GLY A 108 7.25 -20.34 7.13
N GLY A 109 6.66 -21.22 7.96
CA GLY A 109 7.41 -22.17 8.79
C GLY A 109 7.73 -21.67 10.20
N GLY A 110 7.01 -22.24 11.18
CA GLY A 110 7.46 -22.33 12.57
C GLY A 110 7.39 -21.04 13.40
N GLY A 111 6.48 -21.03 14.37
CA GLY A 111 6.60 -20.20 15.58
C GLY A 111 6.04 -18.78 15.46
N GLY A 112 4.76 -18.61 15.83
CA GLY A 112 4.16 -17.27 15.96
C GLY A 112 2.70 -17.28 16.41
N GLY A 113 2.02 -18.41 16.25
CA GLY A 113 0.69 -18.65 16.82
C GLY A 113 0.67 -20.03 17.47
N GLY A 114 0.78 -20.08 18.80
CA GLY A 114 0.55 -21.30 19.59
C GLY A 114 1.74 -21.86 20.37
N ASP A 115 2.95 -21.32 20.25
CA ASP A 115 4.03 -21.71 21.18
C ASP A 115 3.90 -20.94 22.50
N ILE A 116 3.49 -21.65 23.55
CA ILE A 116 3.36 -21.18 24.94
C ILE A 116 4.70 -20.69 25.53
N ARG A 117 5.82 -20.94 24.83
CA ARG A 117 7.17 -20.45 25.17
C ARG A 117 7.50 -19.09 24.56
N GLY A 118 6.66 -18.57 23.67
CA GLY A 118 6.73 -17.20 23.17
C GLY A 118 6.37 -16.24 24.30
N GLY A 119 7.39 -15.54 24.82
CA GLY A 119 7.31 -14.72 26.03
C GLY A 119 6.05 -13.88 26.14
N ILE A 120 5.48 -13.85 27.35
CA ILE A 120 4.30 -13.05 27.68
C ILE A 120 4.58 -11.60 27.25
N PRO A 121 3.79 -11.03 26.34
CA PRO A 121 4.06 -9.70 25.82
C PRO A 121 3.85 -8.68 26.95
N ILE A 122 4.93 -8.02 27.37
CA ILE A 122 4.90 -6.94 28.36
C ILE A 122 4.40 -5.69 27.64
N ASN A 123 3.39 -5.02 28.21
CA ASN A 123 2.74 -3.81 27.66
C ASN A 123 1.84 -4.04 26.43
N VAL A 124 0.98 -5.06 26.46
CA VAL A 124 -0.11 -5.18 25.48
C VAL A 124 -1.22 -4.16 25.77
N PRO A 125 -1.71 -3.41 24.75
CA PRO A 125 -2.86 -2.54 24.94
C PRO A 125 -4.09 -3.38 25.26
N THR A 126 -4.66 -3.19 26.44
CA THR A 126 -5.80 -3.98 26.95
C THR A 126 -7.15 -3.50 26.41
N ARG A 127 -7.19 -2.34 25.75
CA ARG A 127 -8.42 -1.70 25.27
C ARG A 127 -8.52 -1.70 23.75
N SER A 128 -7.60 -1.04 23.05
CA SER A 128 -7.59 -0.97 21.59
C SER A 128 -6.60 -1.95 20.98
N VAL A 129 -7.01 -2.60 19.91
CA VAL A 129 -6.10 -3.41 19.08
C VAL A 129 -5.62 -2.56 17.91
N ASN A 130 -4.32 -2.60 17.62
CA ASN A 130 -3.77 -1.88 16.48
C ASN A 130 -3.65 -2.82 15.28
N THR A 131 -4.77 -3.15 14.66
CA THR A 131 -4.78 -4.02 13.47
C THR A 131 -4.58 -3.23 12.18
N GLU A 132 -4.23 -3.94 11.12
CA GLU A 132 -4.12 -3.38 9.78
C GLU A 132 -5.49 -3.25 9.12
N TYR A 133 -5.62 -2.26 8.23
CA TYR A 133 -6.81 -2.10 7.39
C TYR A 133 -6.78 -3.12 6.27
N ARG A 134 -7.90 -3.81 6.10
CA ARG A 134 -8.10 -4.80 5.05
C ARG A 134 -9.39 -4.49 4.31
N GLN A 135 -9.51 -4.96 3.08
CA GLN A 135 -10.76 -4.82 2.35
C GLN A 135 -11.79 -5.77 2.95
N VAL A 136 -12.93 -5.23 3.40
CA VAL A 136 -14.00 -5.99 4.08
C VAL A 136 -15.28 -6.04 3.25
N GLY A 137 -15.36 -5.27 2.17
CA GLY A 137 -16.52 -5.25 1.29
C GLY A 137 -16.42 -4.17 0.22
N ILE A 138 -17.57 -3.87 -0.38
CA ILE A 138 -17.75 -2.82 -1.36
C ILE A 138 -18.94 -1.93 -0.99
N LEU A 139 -18.88 -0.68 -1.45
CA LEU A 139 -19.95 0.29 -1.34
C LEU A 139 -20.52 0.56 -2.72
N THR A 140 -21.83 0.44 -2.86
CA THR A 140 -22.56 0.74 -4.09
C THR A 140 -23.43 1.96 -3.87
N ARG A 141 -23.34 2.96 -4.75
CA ARG A 141 -24.15 4.18 -4.60
C ARG A 141 -25.64 3.85 -4.68
N VAL A 142 -26.44 4.40 -3.78
CA VAL A 142 -27.90 4.20 -3.77
C VAL A 142 -28.59 5.08 -4.79
N ASN A 143 -28.19 6.35 -4.89
CA ASN A 143 -28.85 7.35 -5.73
C ASN A 143 -27.88 7.92 -6.77
N GLY A 144 -28.15 7.71 -8.07
CA GLY A 144 -27.40 8.36 -9.15
C GLY A 144 -26.55 7.39 -9.97
N ALA A 145 -25.42 7.88 -10.50
CA ALA A 145 -24.54 7.09 -11.36
C ALA A 145 -23.95 5.90 -10.59
N GLU A 146 -23.89 4.74 -11.23
CA GLU A 146 -23.29 3.54 -10.66
C GLU A 146 -21.83 3.81 -10.32
N THR A 147 -21.52 3.88 -9.03
CA THR A 147 -20.16 4.02 -8.53
C THR A 147 -19.94 2.98 -7.44
N ILE A 148 -18.92 2.15 -7.64
CA ILE A 148 -18.52 1.10 -6.71
C ILE A 148 -17.22 1.56 -6.04
N LEU A 149 -17.18 1.54 -4.72
CA LEU A 149 -16.00 1.90 -3.95
C LEU A 149 -15.58 0.73 -3.05
N SER A 150 -14.29 0.59 -2.78
CA SER A 150 -13.78 -0.43 -1.84
C SER A 150 -13.97 0.02 -0.39
N LEU A 151 -14.59 -0.83 0.43
CA LEU A 151 -14.71 -0.60 1.87
C LEU A 151 -13.54 -1.23 2.59
N MET A 152 -12.69 -0.39 3.18
CA MET A 152 -11.57 -0.81 4.00
C MET A 152 -11.97 -0.76 5.47
N GLY A 153 -11.63 -1.78 6.25
CA GLY A 153 -12.04 -1.94 7.63
C GLY A 153 -10.95 -2.51 8.52
N ARG A 154 -10.99 -2.16 9.81
CA ARG A 154 -10.21 -2.82 10.85
C ARG A 154 -10.94 -2.83 12.20
N PRO A 155 -10.81 -3.89 13.01
CA PRO A 155 -11.30 -3.89 14.38
C PRO A 155 -10.46 -2.95 15.26
N LEU A 156 -11.14 -2.21 16.14
CA LEU A 156 -10.51 -1.26 17.07
C LEU A 156 -10.74 -1.67 18.53
N PHE A 157 -12.00 -1.92 18.92
CA PHE A 157 -12.36 -2.40 20.26
C PHE A 157 -13.16 -3.71 20.13
N PRO A 158 -12.52 -4.88 20.15
CA PRO A 158 -13.19 -6.17 19.94
C PRO A 158 -14.32 -6.42 20.96
N ASN A 159 -14.08 -6.07 22.23
CA ASN A 159 -15.06 -6.23 23.31
C ASN A 159 -16.35 -5.41 23.12
N ARG A 160 -16.31 -4.35 22.28
CA ARG A 160 -17.47 -3.48 22.01
C ARG A 160 -17.88 -3.48 20.54
N ASP A 161 -17.36 -4.42 19.76
CA ASP A 161 -17.53 -4.53 18.31
C ASP A 161 -17.40 -3.18 17.59
N LYS A 162 -16.35 -2.42 17.94
CA LYS A 162 -16.05 -1.14 17.30
C LYS A 162 -14.99 -1.32 16.23
N TRP A 163 -15.27 -0.69 15.11
CA TRP A 163 -14.48 -0.79 13.89
C TRP A 163 -14.13 0.58 13.37
N GLN A 164 -13.00 0.66 12.67
CA GLN A 164 -12.68 1.79 11.84
C GLN A 164 -12.86 1.44 10.39
N PHE A 165 -13.51 2.33 9.64
CA PHE A 165 -13.75 2.16 8.22
C PHE A 165 -13.38 3.41 7.45
N TYR A 166 -12.85 3.22 6.26
CA TYR A 166 -12.70 4.25 5.25
C TYR A 166 -12.95 3.65 3.87
N THR A 167 -13.16 4.51 2.88
CA THR A 167 -13.29 4.10 1.48
C THR A 167 -12.30 4.86 0.62
N MET A 168 -12.02 4.39 -0.57
CA MET A 168 -11.19 5.11 -1.54
C MET A 168 -12.05 5.61 -2.70
N SER A 169 -11.73 6.78 -3.23
CA SER A 169 -12.41 7.33 -4.41
C SER A 169 -11.96 6.63 -5.69
N ASP A 170 -12.82 6.62 -6.72
CA ASP A 170 -12.47 6.02 -8.01
C ASP A 170 -11.84 7.05 -8.99
N LYS A 171 -12.27 8.33 -8.88
CA LYS A 171 -12.04 9.32 -9.95
C LYS A 171 -10.70 10.06 -9.91
N ASN A 172 -10.00 10.08 -8.77
CA ASN A 172 -8.84 10.96 -8.56
C ASN A 172 -7.76 10.24 -7.74
N GLN A 173 -7.01 9.30 -8.33
CA GLN A 173 -5.88 8.63 -7.69
C GLN A 173 -6.20 8.11 -6.28
N SER A 174 -7.32 7.39 -6.17
CA SER A 174 -7.73 6.64 -4.97
C SER A 174 -7.54 7.39 -3.64
N VAL A 175 -8.07 8.61 -3.55
CA VAL A 175 -8.03 9.40 -2.30
C VAL A 175 -8.87 8.70 -1.23
N LYS A 176 -8.33 8.62 -0.01
CA LYS A 176 -9.04 8.08 1.16
C LYS A 176 -10.13 9.04 1.60
N LEU A 177 -11.36 8.55 1.68
CA LEU A 177 -12.55 9.28 2.07
C LEU A 177 -13.10 8.74 3.41
N PRO A 178 -13.53 9.63 4.33
CA PRO A 178 -14.18 9.22 5.55
C PRO A 178 -15.56 8.60 5.30
N VAL A 179 -15.89 7.60 6.10
CA VAL A 179 -17.20 6.95 6.11
C VAL A 179 -17.91 7.29 7.42
N THR A 180 -19.17 7.66 7.32
CA THR A 180 -20.05 7.96 8.44
C THR A 180 -21.16 6.91 8.51
N TYR A 181 -21.30 6.24 9.65
CA TYR A 181 -22.36 5.25 9.91
C TYR A 181 -23.12 5.62 11.18
N LYS A 182 -24.45 5.61 11.12
CA LYS A 182 -25.35 6.01 12.23
C LYS A 182 -24.97 7.36 12.88
N ARG A 183 -24.65 8.36 12.04
CA ARG A 183 -24.22 9.72 12.46
C ARG A 183 -22.90 9.78 13.24
N ARG A 184 -22.06 8.74 13.14
CA ARG A 184 -20.71 8.72 13.72
C ARG A 184 -19.68 8.50 12.63
N SER A 185 -18.58 9.24 12.68
CA SER A 185 -17.45 9.02 11.79
C SER A 185 -16.72 7.74 12.18
N CYS A 186 -16.52 6.86 11.20
CA CYS A 186 -15.81 5.60 11.35
C CYS A 186 -14.28 5.75 11.28
N THR A 187 -13.74 6.92 10.95
CA THR A 187 -12.28 7.13 10.83
C THR A 187 -11.63 7.61 12.13
N GLY A 188 -12.43 8.06 13.12
CA GLY A 188 -11.92 8.59 14.37
C GLY A 188 -11.43 7.51 15.35
N ASP A 189 -10.76 7.94 16.43
CA ASP A 189 -10.15 7.07 17.45
C ASP A 189 -11.15 6.23 18.26
N GLN A 190 -12.44 6.51 18.15
CA GLN A 190 -13.49 5.71 18.79
C GLN A 190 -14.12 4.68 17.81
N GLY A 191 -13.83 4.82 16.52
CA GLY A 191 -14.49 4.05 15.46
C GLY A 191 -16.00 4.25 15.44
N CYS A 192 -16.67 3.38 14.70
CA CYS A 192 -18.13 3.27 14.65
C CYS A 192 -18.57 1.83 14.91
N ASP A 193 -19.88 1.61 14.86
CA ASP A 193 -20.44 0.26 14.94
C ASP A 193 -20.05 -0.56 13.71
N ASN A 194 -19.99 -1.87 13.87
CA ASN A 194 -19.80 -2.79 12.77
C ASN A 194 -20.88 -2.62 11.69
N ILE A 195 -20.45 -2.62 10.42
CA ILE A 195 -21.32 -2.48 9.25
C ILE A 195 -21.67 -3.89 8.76
N TYR A 196 -22.96 -4.12 8.52
CA TYR A 196 -23.48 -5.39 8.02
C TYR A 196 -23.89 -5.30 6.55
N ASN A 197 -24.11 -6.46 5.93
CA ASN A 197 -24.56 -6.51 4.54
C ASN A 197 -25.94 -5.85 4.40
N GLY A 198 -26.09 -4.96 3.42
CA GLY A 198 -27.32 -4.20 3.18
C GLY A 198 -27.43 -2.88 3.94
N ASP A 199 -26.52 -2.60 4.87
CA ASP A 199 -26.50 -1.33 5.58
C ASP A 199 -26.21 -0.15 4.66
N THR A 200 -26.75 1.02 5.00
CA THR A 200 -26.47 2.26 4.28
C THR A 200 -25.49 3.12 5.07
N VAL A 201 -24.40 3.49 4.43
CA VAL A 201 -23.35 4.35 4.98
C VAL A 201 -23.26 5.64 4.17
N TYR A 202 -22.83 6.72 4.82
CA TYR A 202 -22.63 8.00 4.15
C TYR A 202 -21.15 8.21 3.87
N VAL A 203 -20.80 8.58 2.63
CA VAL A 203 -19.40 8.79 2.21
C VAL A 203 -19.13 10.27 2.05
N GLU A 204 -18.28 10.80 2.93
CA GLU A 204 -17.85 12.19 2.89
C GLU A 204 -17.00 12.42 1.63
N GLY A 205 -17.32 13.45 0.85
CA GLY A 205 -16.65 13.77 -0.43
C GLY A 205 -17.51 13.45 -1.66
N TYR A 206 -18.32 12.40 -1.61
CA TYR A 206 -19.43 12.21 -2.57
C TYR A 206 -20.74 12.80 -2.05
N ASN A 207 -20.82 13.10 -0.75
CA ASN A 207 -21.96 13.68 -0.05
C ASN A 207 -23.27 12.90 -0.30
N ASP A 208 -23.15 11.57 -0.32
CA ASP A 208 -24.25 10.69 -0.70
C ASP A 208 -24.18 9.37 0.06
N ALA A 209 -25.29 8.65 0.04
CA ALA A 209 -25.49 7.37 0.69
C ALA A 209 -25.10 6.20 -0.22
N PHE A 210 -24.40 5.24 0.36
CA PHE A 210 -23.96 4.02 -0.30
C PHE A 210 -24.44 2.80 0.48
N LYS A 211 -24.88 1.77 -0.25
CA LYS A 211 -25.24 0.48 0.29
C LYS A 211 -23.98 -0.38 0.41
N ALA A 212 -23.71 -0.87 1.61
CA ALA A 212 -22.60 -1.75 1.92
C ALA A 212 -22.94 -3.20 1.54
N THR A 213 -22.02 -3.83 0.81
CA THR A 213 -22.00 -5.27 0.57
C THR A 213 -20.73 -5.81 1.20
N ILE A 214 -20.89 -6.49 2.33
CA ILE A 214 -19.80 -7.01 3.15
C ILE A 214 -19.43 -8.40 2.66
N TYR A 215 -18.13 -8.69 2.61
CA TYR A 215 -17.63 -10.01 2.25
C TYR A 215 -17.90 -11.04 3.34
N ASP A 216 -17.97 -12.30 2.93
CA ASP A 216 -18.13 -13.40 3.86
C ASP A 216 -16.92 -13.48 4.79
N THR A 217 -17.19 -13.74 6.07
CA THR A 217 -16.13 -13.92 7.06
C THR A 217 -15.30 -15.14 6.70
N ALA A 218 -13.98 -15.00 6.73
CA ALA A 218 -13.07 -16.14 6.63
C ALA A 218 -13.36 -17.10 7.79
N MET A 219 -14.08 -18.18 7.49
CA MET A 219 -14.41 -19.22 8.45
C MET A 219 -13.09 -19.75 9.01
N GLN A 220 -12.85 -19.59 10.31
CA GLN A 220 -11.79 -20.35 10.95
C GLN A 220 -12.20 -21.81 10.87
N TYR A 221 -11.52 -22.58 10.03
CA TYR A 221 -11.75 -24.01 9.91
C TYR A 221 -11.56 -24.62 11.31
N SER A 222 -12.65 -24.98 11.98
CA SER A 222 -12.59 -25.74 13.22
C SER A 222 -12.13 -27.13 12.86
N ILE A 223 -10.95 -27.53 13.32
CA ILE A 223 -10.47 -28.90 13.15
C ILE A 223 -11.42 -29.79 13.99
N PRO A 224 -12.20 -30.71 13.40
CA PRO A 224 -12.90 -31.71 14.19
C PRO A 224 -11.84 -32.63 14.82
N TYR A 225 -11.97 -32.84 16.13
CA TYR A 225 -11.10 -33.64 16.99
C TYR A 225 -11.14 -35.12 16.66
#